data_AF-A0A533IAX1-F1
#
_entry.id   AF-A0A533IAX1-F1
#
_cell.length_a   1.000
_cell.length_b   1.000
_cell.length_c   1.000
_cell.angle_alpha   90.00
_cell.angle_beta   90.00
_cell.angle_gamma   90.00
#
_symmetry.space_group_name_H-M   'P 1'
#
loop_
_entity.id
_entity.type
_entity.pdbx_description
1 polymer ?
#
loop_
_entity_poly.entity_id
_entity_poly.type
_entity_poly.pdbx_seq_one_letter_code
_entity_poly.pdbx_strand_id
1 'polypeptide(L)'
;MAFRPRNWLDRMARQRAAQSWAKLCHNIEGIRPARLRYLRTEAVATRAQMDAFLLQSAERALASRAELAALPLPAGTDWRWRPEFLNAPVRKSGLIGPESGTKLTDGAAVWHDCVARALILRQVRNVDATDLSAYGLRSEAFGFTGSFLSLAIDLPPEVLVGLTLNHIIRLEIVAQTERAQNIYARLNISNGPNIEETLRHLGEIRQGPARAQVVEFDLALTQMNEMRLDKIWLDLIFESPAMNAATIREMVFSRHLRANV
;
A
#
# COMPACT_ATOMS: atom_id res chain seq x y z
N MET A 1 -13.44 23.81 -23.60
CA MET A 1 -12.02 23.49 -23.26
C MET A 1 -11.12 24.19 -24.26
N ALA A 2 -10.38 25.22 -23.85
CA ALA A 2 -9.49 25.95 -24.76
C ALA A 2 -8.21 25.12 -25.04
N PHE A 3 -7.96 24.83 -26.32
CA PHE A 3 -6.71 24.22 -26.78
C PHE A 3 -5.56 25.19 -26.45
N ARG A 4 -4.72 24.87 -25.46
CA ARG A 4 -3.53 25.68 -25.14
C ARG A 4 -2.35 25.19 -25.98
N PRO A 5 -1.92 25.92 -27.03
CA PRO A 5 -0.96 25.44 -28.02
C PRO A 5 0.41 25.08 -27.44
N ARG A 6 0.83 25.72 -26.35
CA ARG A 6 2.06 25.36 -25.60
C ARG A 6 2.03 23.92 -25.08
N ASN A 7 0.93 23.50 -24.44
CA ASN A 7 0.81 22.16 -23.84
C ASN A 7 0.82 21.04 -24.89
N TRP A 8 0.35 21.33 -26.11
CA TRP A 8 0.32 20.38 -27.23
C TRP A 8 1.71 20.25 -27.89
N LEU A 9 2.40 21.37 -28.13
CA LEU A 9 3.76 21.37 -28.68
C LEU A 9 4.74 20.63 -27.74
N ASP A 10 4.65 20.89 -26.44
CA ASP A 10 5.51 20.23 -25.45
C ASP A 10 5.23 18.72 -25.38
N ARG A 11 3.96 18.31 -25.50
CA ARG A 11 3.57 16.90 -25.55
C ARG A 11 4.12 16.21 -26.79
N MET A 12 3.99 16.86 -27.96
CA MET A 12 4.53 16.33 -29.20
C MET A 12 6.07 16.22 -29.17
N ALA A 13 6.75 17.20 -28.58
CA ALA A 13 8.19 17.17 -28.40
C ALA A 13 8.63 15.97 -27.56
N ARG A 14 7.97 15.72 -26.41
CA ARG A 14 8.24 14.55 -25.56
C ARG A 14 7.95 13.23 -26.28
N GLN A 15 6.83 13.14 -27.01
CA GLN A 15 6.46 11.93 -27.74
C GLN A 15 7.46 11.62 -28.88
N ARG A 16 7.91 12.66 -29.60
CA ARG A 16 8.96 12.51 -30.62
C ARG A 16 10.31 12.11 -30.02
N ALA A 17 10.70 12.69 -28.88
CA ALA A 17 11.92 12.30 -28.18
C ALA A 17 11.88 10.82 -27.77
N ALA A 18 10.78 10.36 -27.18
CA ALA A 18 10.59 8.95 -26.83
C ALA A 18 10.65 8.02 -28.06
N GLN A 19 9.96 8.39 -29.15
CA GLN A 19 10.01 7.64 -30.41
C GLN A 19 11.41 7.63 -31.03
N SER A 20 12.18 8.71 -30.90
CA SER A 20 13.56 8.79 -31.39
C SER A 20 14.46 7.82 -30.64
N TRP A 21 14.40 7.79 -29.30
CA TRP A 21 15.14 6.82 -28.49
C TRP A 21 14.74 5.37 -28.80
N ALA A 22 13.44 5.10 -28.99
CA ALA A 22 12.96 3.77 -29.38
C ALA A 22 13.52 3.31 -30.74
N LYS A 23 13.59 4.22 -31.73
CA LYS A 23 14.20 3.94 -33.04
C LYS A 23 15.71 3.67 -32.93
N LEU A 24 16.43 4.39 -32.06
CA LEU A 24 17.85 4.15 -31.82
C LEU A 24 18.10 2.78 -31.17
N CYS A 25 17.24 2.34 -30.26
CA CYS A 25 17.30 0.99 -29.69
C CYS A 25 17.07 -0.09 -30.76
N HIS A 26 16.11 0.11 -31.66
CA HIS A 26 15.80 -0.86 -32.71
C HIS A 26 16.92 -0.99 -33.76
N ASN A 27 17.68 0.09 -34.00
CA ASN A 27 18.74 0.14 -35.00
C ASN A 27 20.16 0.14 -34.40
N ILE A 28 20.33 -0.37 -33.17
CA ILE A 28 21.56 -0.22 -32.38
C ILE A 28 22.80 -0.80 -33.06
N GLU A 29 22.65 -1.90 -33.79
CA GLU A 29 23.72 -2.61 -34.51
C GLU A 29 24.28 -1.78 -35.68
N GLY A 30 23.48 -0.88 -36.25
CA GLY A 30 23.90 0.00 -37.36
C GLY A 30 24.63 1.26 -36.93
N ILE A 31 24.79 1.51 -35.62
CA ILE A 31 25.36 2.75 -35.10
C ILE A 31 26.87 2.58 -34.87
N ARG A 32 27.67 3.50 -35.43
CA ARG A 32 29.12 3.52 -35.22
C ARG A 32 29.49 3.60 -33.73
N PRO A 33 30.52 2.86 -33.25
CA PRO A 33 30.89 2.82 -31.83
C PRO A 33 31.15 4.18 -31.16
N ALA A 34 31.76 5.13 -31.89
CA ALA A 34 32.00 6.47 -31.36
C ALA A 34 30.69 7.24 -31.10
N ARG A 35 29.70 7.08 -31.99
CA ARG A 35 28.37 7.68 -31.85
C ARG A 35 27.56 7.02 -30.73
N LEU A 36 27.72 5.70 -30.53
CA LEU A 36 27.11 4.98 -29.42
C LEU A 36 27.55 5.52 -28.06
N ARG A 37 28.83 5.88 -27.88
CA ARG A 37 29.32 6.46 -26.63
C ARG A 37 28.63 7.80 -26.32
N TYR A 38 28.51 8.67 -27.33
CA TYR A 38 27.81 9.94 -27.19
C TYR A 38 26.33 9.76 -26.85
N LEU A 39 25.63 8.91 -27.61
CA LEU A 39 24.21 8.61 -27.38
C LEU A 39 23.97 7.98 -25.99
N ARG A 40 24.90 7.17 -25.49
CA ARG A 40 24.83 6.61 -24.14
C ARG A 40 24.91 7.71 -23.08
N THR A 41 25.83 8.65 -23.22
CA THR A 41 25.94 9.78 -22.27
C THR A 41 24.68 10.64 -22.29
N GLU A 42 24.17 10.94 -23.48
CA GLU A 42 22.92 11.70 -23.65
C GLU A 42 21.71 10.97 -23.05
N ALA A 43 21.61 9.65 -23.25
CA ALA A 43 20.55 8.82 -22.65
C ALA A 43 20.61 8.81 -21.13
N VAL A 44 21.81 8.69 -20.54
CA VAL A 44 22.00 8.72 -19.07
C VAL A 44 21.58 10.08 -18.50
N ALA A 45 21.98 11.19 -19.15
CA ALA A 45 21.58 12.53 -18.73
C ALA A 45 20.06 12.72 -18.83
N THR A 46 19.44 12.27 -19.91
CA THR A 46 17.98 12.33 -20.11
C THR A 46 17.24 11.53 -19.06
N ARG A 47 17.72 10.31 -18.76
CA ARG A 47 17.17 9.47 -17.70
C ARG A 47 17.25 10.14 -16.34
N ALA A 48 18.39 10.74 -15.97
CA ALA A 48 18.53 11.44 -14.70
C ALA A 48 17.54 12.60 -14.55
N GLN A 49 17.26 13.33 -15.63
CA GLN A 49 16.24 14.39 -15.64
C GLN A 49 14.82 13.84 -15.50
N MET A 50 14.51 12.72 -16.16
CA MET A 50 13.22 12.04 -16.00
C MET A 50 13.04 11.51 -14.57
N ASP A 51 14.07 10.88 -14.00
CA ASP A 51 14.06 10.39 -12.62
C ASP A 51 13.87 11.55 -11.62
N ALA A 52 14.54 12.69 -11.83
CA ALA A 52 14.34 13.89 -11.03
C ALA A 52 12.93 14.47 -11.15
N PHE A 53 12.36 14.52 -12.35
CA PHE A 53 10.97 14.94 -12.57
C PHE A 53 9.99 13.99 -11.88
N LEU A 54 10.18 12.67 -12.01
CA LEU A 54 9.34 11.68 -11.34
C LEU A 54 9.37 11.86 -9.83
N LEU A 55 10.56 12.04 -9.25
CA LEU A 55 10.74 12.30 -7.82
C LEU A 55 10.00 13.58 -7.38
N GLN A 56 10.22 14.71 -8.06
CA GLN A 56 9.57 15.99 -7.73
C GLN A 56 8.06 15.97 -7.97
N SER A 57 7.60 15.25 -9.00
CA SER A 57 6.18 15.11 -9.30
C SER A 57 5.47 14.26 -8.25
N ALA A 58 6.14 13.21 -7.76
CA ALA A 58 5.68 12.44 -6.60
C ALA A 58 5.63 13.35 -5.36
N GLU A 59 6.68 14.11 -5.05
CA GLU A 59 6.67 15.10 -3.95
C GLU A 59 5.55 16.15 -4.05
N ARG A 60 5.16 16.54 -5.26
CA ARG A 60 4.03 17.44 -5.46
C ARG A 60 2.67 16.73 -5.35
N ALA A 61 2.58 15.48 -5.78
CA ALA A 61 1.39 14.64 -5.57
C ALA A 61 1.16 14.38 -4.08
N LEU A 62 2.25 14.16 -3.31
CA LEU A 62 2.25 14.08 -1.85
C LEU A 62 1.69 15.35 -1.16
N ALA A 63 1.90 16.52 -1.76
CA ALA A 63 1.38 17.78 -1.25
C ALA A 63 -0.12 18.00 -1.56
N SER A 64 -0.74 17.15 -2.40
CA SER A 64 -2.18 17.15 -2.67
C SER A 64 -2.94 16.47 -1.52
N ARG A 65 -3.03 17.16 -0.39
CA ARG A 65 -3.84 16.81 0.80
C ARG A 65 -5.37 16.80 0.55
N ALA A 66 -5.83 16.70 -0.70
CA ALA A 66 -7.24 16.77 -1.08
C ALA A 66 -7.86 15.43 -1.51
N GLU A 67 -7.08 14.36 -1.64
CA GLU A 67 -7.54 13.13 -2.31
C GLU A 67 -8.23 12.13 -1.37
N LEU A 68 -7.89 12.10 -0.07
CA LEU A 68 -8.60 11.26 0.91
C LEU A 68 -10.07 11.68 1.12
N ALA A 69 -10.34 12.99 0.97
CA ALA A 69 -11.68 13.53 1.08
C ALA A 69 -12.58 13.10 -0.09
N ALA A 70 -11.97 12.79 -1.24
CA ALA A 70 -12.67 12.46 -2.48
C ALA A 70 -12.99 10.96 -2.65
N LEU A 71 -12.47 10.09 -1.77
CA LEU A 71 -12.84 8.67 -1.80
C LEU A 71 -14.35 8.52 -1.54
N PRO A 72 -15.10 7.83 -2.43
CA PRO A 72 -16.50 7.54 -2.19
C PRO A 72 -16.62 6.54 -1.04
N LEU A 73 -16.98 7.03 0.14
CA LEU A 73 -17.21 6.20 1.33
C LEU A 73 -18.71 5.92 1.50
N PRO A 74 -19.09 4.82 2.17
CA PRO A 74 -20.49 4.52 2.48
C PRO A 74 -21.20 5.70 3.17
N ALA A 75 -22.49 5.85 2.90
CA ALA A 75 -23.31 6.84 3.59
C ALA A 75 -23.32 6.57 5.10
N GLY A 76 -23.31 7.64 5.91
CA GLY A 76 -23.20 7.50 7.36
C GLY A 76 -21.79 7.18 7.87
N THR A 77 -20.76 7.31 7.02
CA THR A 77 -19.36 7.24 7.48
C THR A 77 -19.06 8.42 8.41
N ASP A 78 -18.72 8.12 9.66
CA ASP A 78 -18.46 9.09 10.72
C ASP A 78 -16.99 9.16 11.12
N TRP A 79 -16.19 8.16 10.74
CA TRP A 79 -14.76 8.10 11.00
C TRP A 79 -14.00 7.49 9.81
N ARG A 80 -12.80 8.01 9.57
CA ARG A 80 -11.87 7.50 8.55
C ARG A 80 -10.43 7.67 9.02
N TRP A 81 -9.56 6.76 8.62
CA TRP A 81 -8.15 6.80 9.03
C TRP A 81 -7.25 6.02 8.07
N ARG A 82 -5.95 6.36 8.12
CA ARG A 82 -4.88 5.67 7.41
C ARG A 82 -3.68 5.40 8.32
N PRO A 83 -3.02 4.23 8.18
CA PRO A 83 -1.77 3.96 8.86
C PRO A 83 -0.67 5.00 8.55
N GLU A 84 0.08 5.39 9.57
CA GLU A 84 1.12 6.42 9.47
C GLU A 84 2.23 6.04 8.47
N PHE A 85 2.62 4.75 8.44
CA PHE A 85 3.66 4.23 7.56
C PHE A 85 3.31 4.33 6.05
N LEU A 86 2.08 4.69 5.69
CA LEU A 86 1.69 4.98 4.31
C LEU A 86 1.75 6.47 3.96
N ASN A 87 1.76 7.34 4.98
CA ASN A 87 1.68 8.80 4.81
C ASN A 87 3.02 9.52 5.01
N ALA A 88 3.86 8.99 5.89
CA ALA A 88 5.11 9.62 6.30
C ALA A 88 6.29 8.64 6.27
N PRO A 89 7.53 9.12 6.05
CA PRO A 89 8.71 8.27 6.13
C PRO A 89 8.88 7.71 7.54
N VAL A 90 9.11 6.40 7.66
CA VAL A 90 9.38 5.76 8.95
C VAL A 90 10.87 5.83 9.30
N ARG A 91 11.21 5.86 10.60
CA ARG A 91 12.62 5.93 11.06
C ARG A 91 13.47 4.77 10.54
N LYS A 92 12.92 3.56 10.54
CA LYS A 92 13.54 2.35 9.99
C LYS A 92 12.79 1.96 8.73
N SER A 93 13.25 2.46 7.58
CA SER A 93 12.62 2.17 6.28
C SER A 93 12.74 0.71 5.85
N GLY A 94 13.54 -0.11 6.54
CA GLY A 94 13.66 -1.54 6.27
C GLY A 94 14.03 -2.36 7.50
N LEU A 95 13.48 -3.56 7.59
CA LEU A 95 13.78 -4.62 8.54
C LEU A 95 14.24 -5.84 7.73
N ILE A 96 15.39 -6.42 8.10
CA ILE A 96 15.96 -7.60 7.46
C ILE A 96 15.98 -8.71 8.50
N GLY A 97 15.33 -9.82 8.19
CA GLY A 97 15.14 -10.95 9.12
C GLY A 97 14.63 -10.52 10.50
N PRO A 98 13.53 -9.75 10.58
CA PRO A 98 12.99 -9.33 11.87
C PRO A 98 12.64 -10.54 12.74
N GLU A 99 12.65 -10.35 14.06
CA GLU A 99 12.03 -11.30 14.97
C GLU A 99 10.51 -11.09 14.99
N SER A 100 9.76 -12.13 15.33
CA SER A 100 8.31 -12.00 15.53
C SER A 100 8.03 -11.01 16.68
N GLY A 101 7.13 -10.06 16.44
CA GLY A 101 6.86 -8.93 17.34
C GLY A 101 7.72 -7.68 17.08
N THR A 102 8.62 -7.68 16.08
CA THR A 102 9.44 -6.50 15.77
C THR A 102 8.56 -5.33 15.32
N LYS A 103 8.72 -4.16 15.96
CA LYS A 103 8.00 -2.93 15.60
C LYS A 103 8.60 -2.26 14.37
N LEU A 104 7.75 -1.92 13.39
CA LEU A 104 8.07 -1.05 12.26
C LEU A 104 7.87 0.43 12.65
N THR A 105 6.73 0.71 13.31
CA THR A 105 6.34 2.00 13.89
C THR A 105 5.71 1.76 15.25
N ASP A 106 5.33 2.82 15.97
CA ASP A 106 4.67 2.66 17.26
C ASP A 106 3.32 1.94 17.14
N GLY A 107 2.58 2.16 16.03
CA GLY A 107 1.31 1.49 15.72
C GLY A 107 1.39 0.33 14.72
N ALA A 108 2.57 -0.22 14.41
CA ALA A 108 2.67 -1.37 13.50
C ALA A 108 3.82 -2.31 13.85
N ALA A 109 3.55 -3.61 13.86
CA ALA A 109 4.51 -4.66 14.17
C ALA A 109 4.36 -5.87 13.24
N VAL A 110 5.47 -6.57 13.01
CA VAL A 110 5.51 -7.78 12.18
C VAL A 110 5.52 -9.02 13.06
N TRP A 111 4.71 -10.00 12.72
CA TRP A 111 4.62 -11.31 13.37
C TRP A 111 4.76 -12.42 12.35
N HIS A 112 5.50 -13.47 12.67
CA HIS A 112 5.60 -14.64 11.82
C HIS A 112 6.10 -15.86 12.61
N ASP A 113 5.96 -17.03 12.02
CA ASP A 113 6.45 -18.32 12.55
C ASP A 113 7.66 -18.88 11.78
N CYS A 114 8.19 -18.15 10.80
CA CYS A 114 9.38 -18.56 10.06
C CYS A 114 10.66 -18.50 10.92
N VAL A 115 11.18 -19.68 11.31
CA VAL A 115 12.42 -19.84 12.09
C VAL A 115 13.63 -19.24 11.40
N ALA A 116 13.77 -19.43 10.08
CA ALA A 116 14.92 -18.91 9.31
C ALA A 116 14.93 -17.39 9.15
N ARG A 117 13.83 -16.70 9.51
CA ARG A 117 13.65 -15.25 9.31
C ARG A 117 14.02 -14.78 7.89
N ALA A 118 13.70 -15.59 6.89
CA ALA A 118 13.98 -15.31 5.48
C ALA A 118 12.98 -14.28 4.91
N LEU A 119 12.93 -13.09 5.53
CA LEU A 119 11.96 -12.04 5.29
C LEU A 119 12.64 -10.66 5.30
N ILE A 120 12.27 -9.80 4.37
CA ILE A 120 12.55 -8.37 4.40
C ILE A 120 11.22 -7.63 4.44
N LEU A 121 11.10 -6.63 5.30
CA LEU A 121 9.97 -5.70 5.32
C LEU A 121 10.51 -4.29 5.13
N ARG A 122 10.05 -3.55 4.12
CA ARG A 122 10.54 -2.21 3.87
C ARG A 122 9.47 -1.26 3.37
N GLN A 123 9.54 -0.03 3.83
CA GLN A 123 8.77 1.07 3.28
C GLN A 123 9.34 1.41 1.89
N VAL A 124 8.45 1.50 0.91
CA VAL A 124 8.77 1.89 -0.47
C VAL A 124 8.01 3.16 -0.81
N ARG A 125 8.56 3.98 -1.70
CA ARG A 125 7.82 5.13 -2.23
C ARG A 125 6.83 4.65 -3.27
N ASN A 126 5.59 5.13 -3.15
CA ASN A 126 4.60 5.02 -4.20
C ASN A 126 4.91 6.09 -5.27
N VAL A 127 4.89 5.69 -6.54
CA VAL A 127 5.24 6.56 -7.68
C VAL A 127 4.19 6.54 -8.78
N ASP A 128 3.14 5.75 -8.64
CA ASP A 128 2.10 5.67 -9.66
C ASP A 128 1.12 6.82 -9.47
N ALA A 129 0.65 7.38 -10.59
CA ALA A 129 -0.24 8.56 -10.58
C ALA A 129 -1.61 8.31 -9.93
N THR A 130 -1.96 7.05 -9.68
CA THR A 130 -3.20 6.63 -9.01
C THR A 130 -3.01 6.32 -7.52
N ASP A 131 -1.77 6.38 -7.02
CA ASP A 131 -1.51 6.13 -5.60
C ASP A 131 -1.97 7.33 -4.77
N LEU A 132 -2.89 7.08 -3.84
CA LEU A 132 -3.33 8.09 -2.87
C LEU A 132 -2.38 8.20 -1.68
N SER A 133 -1.60 7.14 -1.41
CA SER A 133 -0.65 7.06 -0.31
C SER A 133 0.75 7.37 -0.78
N ALA A 134 1.51 8.05 0.07
CA ALA A 134 2.86 8.48 -0.20
C ALA A 134 3.88 7.35 -0.32
N TYR A 135 3.66 6.37 0.55
CA TYR A 135 4.51 5.23 0.76
C TYR A 135 3.64 3.98 0.72
N GLY A 136 4.25 2.89 0.28
CA GLY A 136 3.75 1.54 0.46
C GLY A 136 4.63 0.77 1.42
N LEU A 137 4.17 -0.41 1.81
CA LEU A 137 4.94 -1.36 2.60
C LEU A 137 5.13 -2.63 1.79
N ARG A 138 6.38 -3.01 1.54
CA ARG A 138 6.75 -4.20 0.78
C ARG A 138 7.33 -5.26 1.71
N SER A 139 6.73 -6.44 1.70
CA SER A 139 7.29 -7.66 2.28
C SER A 139 7.89 -8.54 1.18
N GLU A 140 9.06 -9.10 1.45
CA GLU A 140 9.77 -9.99 0.52
C GLU A 140 10.19 -11.23 1.32
N ALA A 141 9.54 -12.35 1.03
CA ALA A 141 9.78 -13.63 1.69
C ALA A 141 10.50 -14.57 0.71
N PHE A 142 11.60 -15.17 1.18
CA PHE A 142 12.48 -16.02 0.38
C PHE A 142 12.23 -17.49 0.71
N GLY A 143 13.21 -18.21 1.28
CA GLY A 143 13.05 -19.55 1.84
C GLY A 143 12.22 -19.54 3.14
N PHE A 144 11.02 -18.96 3.10
CA PHE A 144 10.12 -18.84 4.24
C PHE A 144 9.50 -20.21 4.54
N THR A 145 9.83 -20.79 5.69
CA THR A 145 9.36 -22.12 6.11
C THR A 145 8.17 -22.06 7.06
N GLY A 146 7.68 -20.85 7.37
CA GLY A 146 6.54 -20.63 8.25
C GLY A 146 5.20 -20.75 7.53
N SER A 147 4.13 -20.89 8.30
CA SER A 147 2.75 -20.91 7.81
C SER A 147 2.17 -19.50 7.61
N PHE A 148 2.68 -18.47 8.28
CA PHE A 148 2.13 -17.12 8.13
C PHE A 148 3.15 -15.99 8.35
N LEU A 149 2.88 -14.87 7.68
CA LEU A 149 3.39 -13.54 8.01
C LEU A 149 2.21 -12.64 8.31
N SER A 150 2.22 -11.94 9.43
CA SER A 150 1.18 -10.97 9.81
C SER A 150 1.79 -9.59 10.04
N LEU A 151 1.14 -8.57 9.50
CA LEU A 151 1.35 -7.18 9.87
C LEU A 151 0.23 -6.76 10.81
N ALA A 152 0.55 -6.61 12.10
CA ALA A 152 -0.36 -6.06 13.09
C ALA A 152 -0.34 -4.53 13.01
N ILE A 153 -1.52 -3.92 12.87
CA ILE A 153 -1.72 -2.49 12.70
C ILE A 153 -2.70 -2.02 13.78
N ASP A 154 -2.22 -1.20 14.70
CA ASP A 154 -3.07 -0.61 15.73
C ASP A 154 -3.94 0.49 15.10
N LEU A 155 -5.26 0.38 15.31
CA LEU A 155 -6.17 1.46 14.97
C LEU A 155 -6.08 2.52 16.07
N PRO A 156 -6.21 3.80 15.74
CA PRO A 156 -6.01 4.86 16.69
C PRO A 156 -7.23 4.98 17.62
N PRO A 157 -7.08 5.51 18.85
CA PRO A 157 -8.13 5.45 19.88
C PRO A 157 -9.47 6.09 19.47
N GLU A 158 -9.46 7.02 18.52
CA GLU A 158 -10.66 7.71 18.05
C GLU A 158 -11.68 6.75 17.44
N VAL A 159 -11.26 5.59 16.93
CA VAL A 159 -12.17 4.56 16.40
C VAL A 159 -13.12 4.00 17.46
N LEU A 160 -12.73 4.05 18.74
CA LEU A 160 -13.50 3.52 19.86
C LEU A 160 -14.63 4.46 20.30
N VAL A 161 -14.49 5.76 20.00
CA VAL A 161 -15.42 6.78 20.48
C VAL A 161 -16.78 6.60 19.83
N GLY A 162 -17.78 6.20 20.64
CA GLY A 162 -19.14 5.92 20.18
C GLY A 162 -19.29 4.63 19.37
N LEU A 163 -18.31 3.73 19.41
CA LEU A 163 -18.38 2.45 18.71
C LEU A 163 -19.43 1.53 19.37
N THR A 164 -20.32 1.00 18.55
CA THR A 164 -21.41 0.10 18.96
C THR A 164 -21.52 -1.07 17.98
N LEU A 165 -22.28 -2.11 18.35
CA LEU A 165 -22.61 -3.26 17.50
C LEU A 165 -23.32 -2.88 16.19
N ASN A 166 -23.88 -1.67 16.10
CA ASN A 166 -24.52 -1.17 14.89
C ASN A 166 -23.53 -0.59 13.86
N HIS A 167 -22.23 -0.66 14.11
CA HIS A 167 -21.21 -0.17 13.18
C HIS A 167 -20.64 -1.28 12.30
N ILE A 168 -20.19 -0.87 11.12
CA ILE A 168 -19.33 -1.65 10.24
C ILE A 168 -17.96 -0.96 10.21
N ILE A 169 -16.91 -1.73 10.49
CA ILE A 169 -15.54 -1.32 10.17
C ILE A 169 -15.22 -1.83 8.77
N ARG A 170 -14.89 -0.91 7.87
CA ARG A 170 -14.55 -1.20 6.48
C ARG A 170 -13.06 -0.95 6.26
N LEU A 171 -12.39 -1.93 5.66
CA LEU A 171 -11.02 -1.81 5.15
C LEU A 171 -11.07 -1.80 3.63
N GLU A 172 -10.54 -0.76 3.02
CA GLU A 172 -10.17 -0.72 1.62
C GLU A 172 -8.65 -0.77 1.49
N ILE A 173 -8.15 -1.69 0.68
CA ILE A 173 -6.73 -1.97 0.56
C ILE A 173 -6.34 -2.21 -0.89
N VAL A 174 -5.21 -1.65 -1.30
CA VAL A 174 -4.61 -1.93 -2.61
C VAL A 174 -3.29 -2.64 -2.36
N ALA A 175 -3.22 -3.90 -2.80
CA ALA A 175 -2.03 -4.71 -2.68
C ALA A 175 -1.65 -5.34 -4.03
N GLN A 176 -0.35 -5.57 -4.20
CA GLN A 176 0.25 -6.22 -5.38
C GLN A 176 1.16 -7.34 -4.93
N THR A 177 1.16 -8.45 -5.66
CA THR A 177 1.96 -9.62 -5.32
C THR A 177 2.73 -10.13 -6.54
N GLU A 178 3.93 -10.64 -6.32
CA GLU A 178 4.74 -11.27 -7.36
C GLU A 178 4.28 -12.68 -7.69
N ARG A 179 3.52 -13.34 -6.81
CA ARG A 179 2.84 -14.62 -7.05
C ARG A 179 1.49 -14.59 -6.39
N ALA A 180 0.59 -15.46 -6.86
CA ALA A 180 -0.72 -15.62 -6.24
C ALA A 180 -0.57 -15.83 -4.72
N GLN A 181 -1.32 -15.05 -3.94
CA GLN A 181 -1.16 -14.97 -2.49
C GLN A 181 -2.52 -14.85 -1.83
N ASN A 182 -2.85 -15.78 -0.94
CA ASN A 182 -4.00 -15.63 -0.07
C ASN A 182 -3.66 -14.63 1.04
N ILE A 183 -4.53 -13.63 1.20
CA ILE A 183 -4.42 -12.63 2.25
C ILE A 183 -5.71 -12.59 3.05
N TYR A 184 -5.56 -12.55 4.37
CA TYR A 184 -6.65 -12.42 5.31
C TYR A 184 -6.47 -11.17 6.15
N ALA A 185 -7.56 -10.54 6.54
CA ALA A 185 -7.56 -9.48 7.53
C ALA A 185 -8.38 -9.94 8.72
N ARG A 186 -7.76 -9.92 9.89
CA ARG A 186 -8.43 -10.21 11.16
C ARG A 186 -8.55 -8.92 11.94
N LEU A 187 -9.78 -8.51 12.22
CA LEU A 187 -10.05 -7.41 13.14
C LEU A 187 -10.13 -7.98 14.55
N ASN A 188 -9.38 -7.40 15.47
CA ASN A 188 -9.35 -7.79 16.87
C ASN A 188 -9.85 -6.61 17.71
N ILE A 189 -10.83 -6.84 18.57
CA ILE A 189 -11.45 -5.84 19.44
C ILE A 189 -11.30 -6.31 20.89
N SER A 190 -10.39 -5.70 21.64
CA SER A 190 -10.24 -5.95 23.06
C SER A 190 -11.34 -5.23 23.84
N ASN A 191 -12.03 -5.97 24.70
CA ASN A 191 -13.06 -5.45 25.59
C ASN A 191 -12.92 -6.00 27.02
N GLY A 192 -12.08 -5.37 27.85
CA GLY A 192 -11.71 -5.89 29.16
C GLY A 192 -10.83 -7.14 29.04
N PRO A 193 -11.18 -8.27 29.68
CA PRO A 193 -10.35 -9.49 29.62
C PRO A 193 -10.49 -10.26 28.30
N ASN A 194 -11.46 -9.90 27.45
CA ASN A 194 -11.81 -10.62 26.24
C ASN A 194 -11.28 -9.91 24.99
N ILE A 195 -11.08 -10.68 23.93
CA ILE A 195 -10.77 -10.18 22.59
C ILE A 195 -11.76 -10.84 21.63
N GLU A 196 -12.52 -10.01 20.92
CA GLU A 196 -13.37 -10.46 19.82
C GLU A 196 -12.57 -10.44 18.52
N GLU A 197 -12.48 -11.58 17.84
CA GLU A 197 -11.74 -11.73 16.59
C GLU A 197 -12.70 -11.98 15.42
N THR A 198 -12.61 -11.18 14.36
CA THR A 198 -13.37 -11.38 13.13
C THR A 198 -12.43 -11.50 11.93
N LEU A 199 -12.44 -12.65 11.26
CA LEU A 199 -11.61 -12.91 10.07
C LEU A 199 -12.39 -12.61 8.78
N ARG A 200 -11.71 -11.99 7.82
CA ARG A 200 -12.18 -11.78 6.45
C ARG A 200 -11.09 -12.17 5.46
N HIS A 201 -11.46 -12.92 4.43
CA HIS A 201 -10.56 -13.23 3.32
C HIS A 201 -10.62 -12.09 2.30
N LEU A 202 -9.47 -11.52 1.95
CA LEU A 202 -9.39 -10.46 0.93
C LEU A 202 -9.46 -11.03 -0.49
N GLY A 203 -9.31 -12.35 -0.62
CA GLY A 203 -9.19 -13.03 -1.89
C GLY A 203 -7.74 -13.42 -2.19
N GLU A 204 -7.57 -14.23 -3.23
CA GLU A 204 -6.27 -14.55 -3.79
C GLU A 204 -5.81 -13.36 -4.66
N ILE A 205 -4.82 -12.61 -4.18
CA ILE A 205 -4.22 -11.53 -4.97
C ILE A 205 -3.28 -12.15 -5.99
N ARG A 206 -3.62 -11.99 -7.27
CA ARG A 206 -2.83 -12.49 -8.40
C ARG A 206 -1.94 -11.39 -8.98
N GLN A 207 -0.90 -11.82 -9.69
CA GLN A 207 -0.06 -10.91 -10.48
C GLN A 207 -0.92 -10.09 -11.45
N GLY A 208 -0.68 -8.78 -11.51
CA GLY A 208 -1.41 -7.89 -12.41
C GLY A 208 -1.49 -6.45 -11.90
N PRO A 209 -2.32 -5.61 -12.57
CA PRO A 209 -2.56 -4.25 -12.10
C PRO A 209 -3.16 -4.28 -10.70
N ALA A 210 -2.68 -3.38 -9.83
CA ALA A 210 -3.20 -3.26 -8.47
C ALA A 210 -4.70 -2.96 -8.51
N ARG A 211 -5.49 -3.68 -7.71
CA ARG A 211 -6.93 -3.44 -7.56
C ARG A 211 -7.26 -3.22 -6.09
N ALA A 212 -8.16 -2.28 -5.85
CA ALA A 212 -8.74 -2.10 -4.52
C ALA A 212 -9.57 -3.34 -4.16
N GLN A 213 -9.31 -3.87 -2.98
CA GLN A 213 -10.11 -4.88 -2.30
C GLN A 213 -10.79 -4.23 -1.12
N VAL A 214 -12.03 -4.62 -0.88
CA VAL A 214 -12.87 -4.08 0.18
C VAL A 214 -13.33 -5.25 1.03
N VAL A 215 -13.10 -5.15 2.33
CA VAL A 215 -13.65 -6.09 3.32
C VAL A 215 -14.34 -5.32 4.42
N GLU A 216 -15.43 -5.88 4.91
CA GLU A 216 -16.26 -5.28 5.94
C GLU A 216 -16.42 -6.23 7.13
N PHE A 217 -16.22 -5.66 8.32
CA PHE A 217 -16.40 -6.29 9.60
C PHE A 217 -17.68 -5.74 10.22
N ASP A 218 -18.77 -6.48 10.03
CA ASP A 218 -20.06 -6.19 10.68
C ASP A 218 -19.96 -6.57 12.16
N LEU A 219 -20.05 -5.56 13.04
CA LEU A 219 -19.90 -5.76 14.47
C LEU A 219 -21.15 -6.37 15.12
N ALA A 220 -22.29 -6.41 14.43
CA ALA A 220 -23.55 -6.89 15.00
C ALA A 220 -23.52 -8.38 15.41
N LEU A 221 -22.61 -9.16 14.84
CA LEU A 221 -22.43 -10.59 15.14
C LEU A 221 -21.34 -10.84 16.18
N THR A 222 -20.66 -9.80 16.67
CA THR A 222 -19.65 -9.92 17.73
C THR A 222 -20.30 -9.97 19.10
N GLN A 223 -19.59 -10.52 20.09
CA GLN A 223 -20.03 -10.50 21.49
C GLN A 223 -19.36 -9.38 22.28
N MET A 224 -18.93 -8.31 21.60
CA MET A 224 -18.15 -7.25 22.22
C MET A 224 -18.95 -6.47 23.26
N ASN A 225 -18.30 -6.17 24.39
CA ASN A 225 -18.88 -5.28 25.40
C ASN A 225 -18.54 -3.81 25.07
N GLU A 226 -19.53 -3.07 24.56
CA GLU A 226 -19.41 -1.66 24.16
C GLU A 226 -18.90 -0.75 25.28
N MET A 227 -19.20 -1.09 26.55
CA MET A 227 -18.82 -0.29 27.72
C MET A 227 -17.39 -0.55 28.21
N ARG A 228 -16.70 -1.55 27.64
CA ARG A 228 -15.37 -1.99 28.08
C ARG A 228 -14.34 -2.01 26.95
N LEU A 229 -14.58 -1.27 25.87
CA LEU A 229 -13.67 -1.21 24.73
C LEU A 229 -12.32 -0.60 25.13
N ASP A 230 -11.23 -1.33 24.89
CA ASP A 230 -9.87 -0.91 25.24
C ASP A 230 -9.01 -0.61 24.01
N LYS A 231 -8.94 -1.55 23.06
CA LYS A 231 -8.06 -1.45 21.88
C LYS A 231 -8.63 -2.19 20.68
N ILE A 232 -8.41 -1.63 19.49
CA ILE A 232 -8.68 -2.31 18.22
C ILE A 232 -7.40 -2.36 17.38
N TRP A 233 -7.12 -3.50 16.78
CA TRP A 233 -6.04 -3.64 15.80
C TRP A 233 -6.45 -4.61 14.69
N LEU A 234 -5.79 -4.45 13.54
CA LEU A 234 -5.94 -5.34 12.39
C LEU A 234 -4.68 -6.17 12.21
N ASP A 235 -4.82 -7.49 12.10
CA ASP A 235 -3.77 -8.36 11.57
C ASP A 235 -4.00 -8.57 10.07
N LEU A 236 -3.07 -8.12 9.23
CA LEU A 236 -3.05 -8.45 7.81
C LEU A 236 -2.12 -9.65 7.58
N ILE A 237 -2.72 -10.80 7.30
CA ILE A 237 -2.09 -12.12 7.33
C ILE A 237 -1.86 -12.63 5.89
N PHE A 238 -0.62 -12.89 5.55
CA PHE A 238 -0.17 -13.57 4.35
C PHE A 238 0.04 -15.04 4.67
N GLU A 239 -0.75 -15.92 4.05
CA GLU A 239 -0.65 -17.37 4.21
C GLU A 239 0.52 -17.92 3.41
N SER A 240 1.44 -18.64 4.05
CA SER A 240 2.60 -19.31 3.44
C SER A 240 3.32 -18.47 2.35
N PRO A 241 3.86 -17.28 2.67
CA PRO A 241 4.35 -16.31 1.69
C PRO A 241 5.68 -16.69 1.03
N ALA A 242 6.04 -17.97 0.97
CA ALA A 242 7.35 -18.43 0.50
C ALA A 242 7.63 -18.02 -0.95
N MET A 243 8.84 -17.53 -1.19
CA MET A 243 9.32 -17.08 -2.51
C MET A 243 8.37 -16.08 -3.18
N ASN A 244 7.84 -15.15 -2.39
CA ASN A 244 6.89 -14.14 -2.84
C ASN A 244 7.24 -12.75 -2.30
N ALA A 245 6.89 -11.72 -3.06
CA ALA A 245 6.90 -10.35 -2.58
C ALA A 245 5.49 -9.77 -2.66
N ALA A 246 5.05 -9.13 -1.59
CA ALA A 246 3.77 -8.43 -1.54
C ALA A 246 4.00 -6.97 -1.18
N THR A 247 3.35 -6.06 -1.88
CA THR A 247 3.40 -4.62 -1.62
C THR A 247 2.01 -4.12 -1.32
N ILE A 248 1.80 -3.62 -0.10
CA ILE A 248 0.62 -2.87 0.29
C ILE A 248 0.87 -1.43 -0.13
N ARG A 249 0.18 -0.97 -1.16
CA ARG A 249 0.30 0.41 -1.63
C ARG A 249 -0.59 1.35 -0.86
N GLU A 250 -1.69 0.82 -0.34
CA GLU A 250 -2.78 1.63 0.17
C GLU A 250 -3.62 0.89 1.18
N MET A 251 -4.03 1.58 2.24
CA MET A 251 -4.97 1.11 3.25
C MET A 251 -5.79 2.30 3.77
N VAL A 252 -7.11 2.18 3.71
CA VAL A 252 -8.06 3.13 4.27
C VAL A 252 -9.03 2.37 5.16
N PHE A 253 -9.11 2.81 6.40
CA PHE A 253 -10.12 2.36 7.34
C PHE A 253 -11.23 3.39 7.39
N SER A 254 -12.47 2.91 7.46
CA SER A 254 -13.64 3.75 7.70
C SER A 254 -14.62 3.03 8.61
N ARG A 255 -15.38 3.81 9.37
CA ARG A 255 -16.47 3.33 10.21
C ARG A 255 -17.76 4.01 9.76
N HIS A 256 -18.82 3.23 9.62
CA HIS A 256 -20.15 3.73 9.29
C HIS A 256 -21.21 2.90 9.99
N LEU A 257 -22.41 3.46 10.15
CA LEU A 257 -23.56 2.73 10.67
C LEU A 257 -24.05 1.71 9.62
N ARG A 258 -24.53 0.56 10.11
CA ARG A 258 -25.28 -0.39 9.28
C ARG A 258 -26.49 0.33 8.67
N ALA A 259 -26.81 0.00 7.42
CA ALA A 259 -28.05 0.46 6.82
C ALA A 259 -29.21 -0.26 7.53
N ASN A 260 -30.09 0.49 8.19
CA ASN A 260 -31.35 -0.08 8.69
C ASN A 260 -32.23 -0.40 7.48
N VAL A 261 -32.48 -1.69 7.24
CA VAL A 261 -33.52 -2.15 6.31
C VAL A 261 -34.86 -2.16 7.04
#